data_AF-A0A524E046-F1
#
_entry.id   AF-A0A524E046-F1
#
_cell.length_a   1.000
_cell.length_b   1.000
_cell.length_c   1.000
_cell.angle_alpha   90.00
_cell.angle_beta   90.00
_cell.angle_gamma   90.00
#
_symmetry.space_group_name_H-M   'P 1'
#
loop_
_entity.id
_entity.type
_entity.pdbx_description
1 polymer ?
#
loop_
_entity_poly.entity_id
_entity_poly.type
_entity_poly.pdbx_seq_one_letter_code
_entity_poly.pdbx_strand_id
1 'polypeptide(L)'
;MIKKSRSGKIKLPVFEYNWSKEVDTEKPNIELMQDQIDSFIFVINNKEKFKIDDFLEEFRSFSKLIIRHGHLTKLGKEYQEKFLYITKFIKEF
;
A
#
# COMPACT_ATOMS: atom_id res chain seq x y z
N MET A 1 0.09 5.17 29.68
CA MET A 1 -1.22 4.49 29.51
C MET A 1 -1.67 4.65 28.07
N ILE A 2 -1.55 3.59 27.26
CA ILE A 2 -1.92 3.60 25.84
C ILE A 2 -3.43 3.42 25.75
N LYS A 3 -4.15 4.44 25.27
CA LYS A 3 -5.62 4.40 25.13
C LYS A 3 -5.99 3.43 24.00
N LYS A 4 -6.64 2.32 24.37
CA LYS A 4 -7.25 1.35 23.44
C LYS A 4 -8.35 2.05 22.63
N SER A 5 -8.18 2.15 21.32
CA SER A 5 -9.23 2.59 20.40
C SER A 5 -10.21 1.44 20.18
N ARG A 6 -11.52 1.73 20.25
CA ARG A 6 -12.64 0.78 20.35
C ARG A 6 -13.03 0.05 19.05
N SER A 7 -12.14 -0.04 18.07
CA SER A 7 -12.26 -0.97 16.95
C SER A 7 -10.85 -1.34 16.54
N GLY A 8 -10.59 -2.62 16.24
CA GLY A 8 -9.28 -3.15 15.83
C GLY A 8 -8.75 -2.62 14.49
N LYS A 9 -8.98 -1.35 14.17
CA LYS A 9 -8.38 -0.65 13.05
C LYS A 9 -7.03 -0.14 13.49
N ILE A 10 -6.00 -0.83 13.05
CA ILE A 10 -4.64 -0.32 13.11
C ILE A 10 -4.62 0.91 12.20
N LYS A 11 -4.67 2.10 12.81
CA LYS A 11 -4.44 3.37 12.12
C LYS A 11 -2.95 3.44 11.78
N LEU A 12 -2.58 2.86 10.65
CA LEU A 12 -1.31 3.17 10.03
C LEU A 12 -1.46 4.60 9.47
N PRO A 13 -0.60 5.56 9.86
CA PRO A 13 -0.69 6.96 9.46
C PRO A 13 -0.80 7.18 7.94
N VAL A 14 -0.32 6.20 7.18
CA VAL A 14 -0.25 6.21 5.72
C VAL A 14 -1.62 5.96 5.06
N PHE A 15 -2.58 5.34 5.76
CA PHE A 15 -3.93 5.07 5.24
C PHE A 15 -4.93 6.19 5.56
N GLU A 16 -4.63 7.07 6.52
CA GLU A 16 -5.48 8.22 6.81
C GLU A 16 -5.27 9.36 5.79
N TYR A 17 -4.21 9.29 4.97
CA TYR A 17 -4.00 10.19 3.84
C TYR A 17 -4.67 9.62 2.58
N ASN A 18 -5.30 10.47 1.78
CA ASN A 18 -6.05 10.05 0.59
C ASN A 18 -5.10 9.72 -0.58
N TRP A 19 -4.22 8.73 -0.40
CA TRP A 19 -3.22 8.30 -1.37
C TRP A 19 -3.86 8.01 -2.74
N SER A 20 -5.10 7.53 -2.74
CA SER A 20 -5.84 7.23 -3.97
C SER A 20 -5.96 8.45 -4.90
N LYS A 21 -6.17 9.65 -4.36
CA LYS A 21 -6.24 10.90 -5.15
C LYS A 21 -4.89 11.31 -5.69
N GLU A 22 -3.82 11.13 -4.92
CA GLU A 22 -2.46 11.51 -5.29
C GLU A 22 -1.89 10.59 -6.37
N VAL A 23 -2.22 9.30 -6.29
CA VAL A 23 -1.79 8.26 -7.24
C VAL A 23 -2.71 8.18 -8.47
N ASP A 24 -3.94 8.73 -8.40
CA ASP A 24 -4.85 8.86 -9.54
C ASP A 24 -4.63 10.19 -10.30
N THR A 25 -3.35 10.58 -10.48
CA THR A 25 -2.96 11.76 -11.27
C THR A 25 -1.86 11.41 -12.27
N GLU A 26 -1.72 12.18 -13.35
CA GLU A 26 -0.63 11.96 -14.31
C GLU A 26 0.76 12.22 -13.71
N LYS A 27 0.85 13.01 -12.64
CA LYS A 27 2.09 13.38 -11.94
C LYS A 27 1.97 13.01 -10.46
N PRO A 28 2.08 11.72 -10.12
CA PRO A 28 1.93 11.27 -8.75
C PRO A 28 3.10 11.78 -7.91
N ASN A 29 2.85 12.01 -6.63
CA ASN A 29 3.92 12.20 -5.67
C ASN A 29 4.66 10.86 -5.46
N ILE A 30 5.90 10.80 -5.92
CA ILE A 30 6.73 9.59 -5.88
C ILE A 30 7.01 9.16 -4.44
N GLU A 31 7.28 10.10 -3.54
CA GLU A 31 7.55 9.80 -2.13
C GLU A 31 6.33 9.16 -1.46
N LEU A 32 5.13 9.68 -1.73
CA LEU A 32 3.88 9.08 -1.21
C LEU A 32 3.64 7.66 -1.75
N MET A 33 3.97 7.40 -3.02
CA MET A 33 3.89 6.04 -3.56
C MET A 33 4.88 5.10 -2.88
N GLN A 34 6.10 5.57 -2.60
CA GLN A 34 7.13 4.80 -1.92
C GLN A 34 6.74 4.48 -0.48
N ASP A 35 6.25 5.47 0.27
CA ASP A 35 5.74 5.32 1.63
C ASP A 35 4.57 4.33 1.71
N GLN A 36 3.67 4.38 0.71
CA GLN A 36 2.55 3.44 0.61
C GLN A 36 3.03 2.02 0.35
N ILE A 37 4.00 1.84 -0.56
CA ILE A 37 4.62 0.55 -0.83
C ILE A 37 5.28 -0.01 0.43
N ASP A 38 6.08 0.80 1.14
CA ASP A 38 6.75 0.36 2.36
C ASP A 38 5.74 -0.02 3.46
N SER A 39 4.65 0.72 3.57
CA SER A 39 3.55 0.39 4.49
C SER A 39 2.89 -0.95 4.15
N PHE A 40 2.66 -1.22 2.87
CA PHE A 40 2.11 -2.50 2.43
C PHE A 40 3.08 -3.65 2.67
N ILE A 41 4.37 -3.47 2.37
CA ILE A 41 5.41 -4.44 2.69
C ILE A 41 5.42 -4.73 4.20
N PHE A 42 5.33 -3.69 5.04
CA PHE A 42 5.29 -3.86 6.49
C PHE A 42 4.08 -4.69 6.94
N VAL A 43 2.89 -4.43 6.40
CA VAL A 43 1.67 -5.21 6.70
C VAL A 43 1.82 -6.66 6.24
N ILE A 44 2.32 -6.89 5.02
CA ILE A 44 2.53 -8.23 4.47
C ILE A 44 3.54 -9.02 5.31
N ASN A 45 4.67 -8.39 5.67
CA ASN A 45 5.72 -9.02 6.48
C ASN A 45 5.27 -9.33 7.91
N ASN A 46 4.26 -8.63 8.41
CA ASN A 46 3.68 -8.87 9.74
C ASN A 46 2.30 -9.51 9.65
N LYS A 47 1.94 -10.19 8.56
CA LYS A 47 0.59 -10.73 8.31
C LYS A 47 -0.03 -11.56 9.43
N GLU A 48 0.78 -12.13 10.33
CA GLU A 48 0.31 -12.82 11.53
C GLU A 48 -0.33 -11.89 12.60
N LYS A 49 0.01 -10.60 12.57
CA LYS A 49 -0.48 -9.55 13.49
C LYS A 49 -1.61 -8.71 12.90
N PHE A 50 -1.91 -8.86 11.62
CA PHE A 50 -2.88 -8.05 10.87
C PHE A 50 -3.92 -8.95 10.21
N LYS A 51 -5.17 -8.49 10.15
CA LYS A 51 -6.21 -9.17 9.37
C LYS A 51 -6.06 -8.78 7.90
N ILE A 52 -5.24 -9.54 7.16
CA ILE A 52 -4.87 -9.24 5.77
C ILE A 52 -6.08 -9.04 4.85
N ASP A 53 -7.15 -9.80 5.05
CA ASP A 53 -8.40 -9.64 4.28
C ASP A 53 -8.95 -8.21 4.30
N ASP A 54 -8.77 -7.48 5.41
CA ASP A 54 -9.25 -6.10 5.55
C ASP A 54 -8.43 -5.10 4.72
N PHE A 55 -7.20 -5.46 4.31
CA PHE A 55 -6.29 -4.63 3.52
C PHE A 55 -6.20 -5.06 2.05
N LEU A 56 -6.76 -6.22 1.72
CA LEU A 56 -6.58 -6.85 0.41
C LEU A 56 -7.21 -6.04 -0.72
N GLU A 57 -8.35 -5.40 -0.45
CA GLU A 57 -9.00 -4.47 -1.37
C GLU A 57 -8.15 -3.22 -1.63
N GLU A 58 -7.47 -2.69 -0.61
CA GLU A 58 -6.58 -1.54 -0.73
C GLU A 58 -5.33 -1.88 -1.54
N PHE A 59 -4.72 -3.04 -1.28
CA PHE A 59 -3.60 -3.55 -2.08
C PHE A 59 -3.98 -3.67 -3.55
N ARG A 60 -5.15 -4.28 -3.84
CA ARG A 60 -5.68 -4.43 -5.21
C ARG A 60 -5.92 -3.07 -5.87
N SER A 61 -6.52 -2.12 -5.15
CA SER A 61 -6.82 -0.79 -5.65
C SER A 61 -5.56 0.01 -5.99
N PHE A 62 -4.56 -0.02 -5.10
CA PHE A 62 -3.27 0.62 -5.32
C PHE A 62 -2.54 0.01 -6.52
N SER A 63 -2.44 -1.33 -6.58
CA SER A 63 -1.80 -2.00 -7.70
C SER A 63 -2.45 -1.66 -9.04
N LYS A 64 -3.79 -1.59 -9.07
CA LYS A 64 -4.53 -1.20 -10.27
C LYS A 64 -4.20 0.23 -10.71
N LEU A 65 -4.14 1.19 -9.77
CA LEU A 65 -3.82 2.59 -10.09
C LEU A 65 -2.39 2.76 -10.60
N ILE A 66 -1.42 2.13 -9.95
CA ILE A 66 -0.01 2.17 -10.37
C ILE A 66 0.18 1.62 -11.78
N ILE A 67 -0.49 0.50 -12.12
CA ILE A 67 -0.42 -0.09 -13.46
C ILE A 67 -1.16 0.78 -14.48
N ARG A 68 -2.39 1.22 -14.16
CA ARG A 68 -3.25 2.01 -15.06
C ARG A 68 -2.53 3.27 -15.56
N HIS A 69 -1.84 3.97 -14.67
CA HIS A 69 -1.16 5.22 -15.00
C HIS A 69 0.33 5.05 -15.34
N GLY A 70 0.81 3.80 -15.48
CA GLY A 70 2.21 3.50 -15.78
C GLY A 70 3.19 4.05 -14.74
N HIS A 71 2.76 4.24 -13.50
CA HIS A 71 3.58 4.85 -12.45
C HIS A 71 4.73 3.96 -12.00
N LEU A 72 4.64 2.66 -12.25
CA LEU A 72 5.70 1.70 -11.93
C LEU A 72 7.04 2.11 -12.53
N THR A 73 7.06 2.64 -13.76
CA THR A 73 8.31 3.06 -14.44
C THR A 73 8.92 4.31 -13.83
N LYS A 74 8.14 5.09 -13.07
CA LYS A 74 8.58 6.31 -12.36
C LYS A 74 9.22 5.98 -11.01
N LEU A 75 9.00 4.77 -10.49
CA LEU A 75 9.62 4.30 -9.25
C LEU A 75 11.04 3.82 -9.51
N GLY A 76 11.93 4.00 -8.52
CA GLY A 76 13.26 3.39 -8.55
C GLY A 76 13.18 1.87 -8.55
N LYS A 77 14.23 1.20 -9.04
CA LYS A 77 14.28 -0.27 -9.21
C LYS A 77 13.89 -1.03 -7.94
N GLU A 78 14.39 -0.60 -6.78
CA GLU A 78 14.04 -1.18 -5.47
C GLU A 78 12.52 -1.18 -5.22
N TYR A 79 11.85 -0.06 -5.48
CA TYR A 79 10.40 0.06 -5.26
C TYR A 79 9.58 -0.67 -6.32
N GLN A 80 10.11 -0.83 -7.54
CA GLN A 80 9.50 -1.71 -8.53
C GLN A 80 9.51 -3.17 -8.05
N GLU A 81 10.61 -3.63 -7.46
CA GLU A 81 10.72 -4.98 -6.90
C GLU A 81 9.78 -5.18 -5.69
N LYS A 82 9.72 -4.20 -4.78
CA LYS A 82 8.74 -4.21 -3.68
C LYS A 82 7.30 -4.23 -4.20
N PHE A 83 6.98 -3.44 -5.22
CA PHE A 83 5.66 -3.45 -5.85
C PHE A 83 5.33 -4.82 -6.45
N LEU A 84 6.27 -5.45 -7.16
CA LEU A 84 6.09 -6.80 -7.70
C LEU A 84 5.81 -7.81 -6.59
N TYR A 85 6.52 -7.72 -5.46
CA TYR A 85 6.26 -8.57 -4.29
C TYR A 85 4.83 -8.39 -3.77
N ILE A 86 4.34 -7.15 -3.65
CA ILE A 86 2.95 -6.87 -3.27
C ILE A 86 1.98 -7.49 -4.29
N THR A 87 2.20 -7.32 -5.59
CA THR A 87 1.32 -7.90 -6.61
C THR A 87 1.32 -9.43 -6.62
N LYS A 88 2.45 -10.06 -6.29
CA LYS A 88 2.54 -11.51 -6.15
C LYS A 88 1.75 -11.98 -4.93
N PHE A 89 1.92 -11.30 -3.80
CA PHE A 89 1.18 -11.58 -2.58
C PHE A 89 -0.34 -11.50 -2.82
N ILE A 90 -0.83 -10.46 -3.51
CA ILE A 90 -2.26 -10.31 -3.86
C ILE A 90 -2.77 -11.49 -4.70
N LYS A 91 -1.94 -12.08 -5.59
CA LYS A 91 -2.34 -13.21 -6.45
C LYS A 91 -2.39 -14.54 -5.70
N GLU A 92 -1.64 -14.66 -4.61
CA GLU A 92 -1.61 -15.86 -3.78
C GLU A 92 -2.81 -15.94 -2.79
N PHE A 93 -3.61 -14.87 -2.70
CA PHE A 93 -4.87 -14.78 -1.93
C PHE A 93 -6.10 -14.66 -2.84
#